data_AF-A0A7C8NW02-F1
#
_entry.id   AF-A0A7C8NW02-F1
#
_cell.length_a   1.000
_cell.length_b   1.000
_cell.length_c   1.000
_cell.angle_alpha   90.00
_cell.angle_beta   90.00
_cell.angle_gamma   90.00
#
_symmetry.space_group_name_H-M   'P 1'
#
loop_
_entity.id
_entity.type
_entity.pdbx_description
1 polymer ?
#
loop_
_entity_poly.entity_id
_entity_poly.type
_entity_poly.pdbx_seq_one_letter_code
_entity_poly.pdbx_strand_id
1 'polypeptide(L)'
;MTDIFSMVDEQGGASSAPAYEEYEQAPTQPPTNTAVILVTDLPRFDLEQYIGNYSGRMKVTRLLFIGNHCPPLAVEALKTAISIVKADRDVRLYRQAVQSLQVYAANDPDAKLDEEWIEKTTREVKQKTDRLEAELKSYKNNMIKESIRIGHKDLGDHFYTTGDLASAYRAFSRMRDYCTSNKQMLDMTLSCILICIDQAQYTSVQTNVAKIRNHIRSDDDLKVHQPKVSIAAGVAFLASGNYLDAARSFISTSPAVGNDYNAVATMNDIAIYGGLTALASMDRNMLKTEVLESTTFRTFLELEPHIRRALTAFHSSRYGECLSILEAYRNDYLLDPFLQKHIDKIYEAVRTKSIVQYFIPFSCVTLDAMSTAFGVPSEQMEKELVRLIESGKLHARIDTQNRLVTSKETQLRVEVHRGTLAMAEEYERAARLRMLQINVVRSGLEIKPPKGQLSGQGPMGPGLGGRELRSMMFGNGA
;
A
#
# COMPACT_ATOMS: atom_id res chain seq x y z
N MET A 1 -1.97 -20.09 82.16
CA MET A 1 -1.95 -21.47 81.66
C MET A 1 -1.68 -21.35 80.16
N THR A 2 -0.40 -21.31 79.77
CA THR A 2 0.47 -22.46 79.45
C THR A 2 0.20 -22.94 78.01
N ASP A 3 1.12 -22.97 77.04
CA ASP A 3 2.57 -22.64 76.99
C ASP A 3 2.93 -22.04 75.59
N ILE A 4 4.05 -21.35 75.29
CA ILE A 4 5.44 -21.25 75.80
C ILE A 4 6.41 -22.36 75.28
N PHE A 5 7.02 -22.15 74.09
CA PHE A 5 8.45 -22.39 73.72
C PHE A 5 8.65 -21.99 72.22
N SER A 6 9.57 -21.10 71.80
CA SER A 6 11.05 -21.23 71.63
C SER A 6 11.45 -22.21 70.49
N MET A 7 12.41 -21.98 69.58
CA MET A 7 13.67 -21.19 69.54
C MET A 7 14.00 -20.78 68.06
N VAL A 8 14.63 -19.63 67.73
CA VAL A 8 16.10 -19.38 67.49
C VAL A 8 16.64 -20.16 66.25
N ASP A 9 17.37 -19.60 65.26
CA ASP A 9 18.53 -18.66 65.33
C ASP A 9 18.78 -17.78 64.07
N GLU A 10 19.82 -16.92 64.12
CA GLU A 10 20.25 -15.92 63.12
C GLU A 10 21.18 -16.44 61.99
N GLN A 11 21.63 -15.47 61.14
CA GLN A 11 22.68 -15.52 60.08
C GLN A 11 22.20 -15.96 58.68
N GLY A 12 22.49 -15.29 57.56
CA GLY A 12 23.21 -14.01 57.35
C GLY A 12 24.10 -14.08 56.10
N GLY A 13 23.83 -13.28 55.05
CA GLY A 13 24.80 -13.06 53.96
C GLY A 13 24.25 -12.82 52.53
N ALA A 14 24.87 -11.85 51.86
CA ALA A 14 25.04 -11.71 50.40
C ALA A 14 23.81 -11.50 49.49
N SER A 15 23.56 -10.21 49.25
CA SER A 15 23.14 -9.58 47.98
C SER A 15 23.10 -10.42 46.68
N SER A 16 21.96 -10.37 45.99
CA SER A 16 21.90 -10.36 44.51
C SER A 16 20.72 -9.49 44.06
N ALA A 17 20.97 -8.48 43.21
CA ALA A 17 19.92 -7.62 42.67
C ALA A 17 19.02 -8.40 41.68
N PRO A 18 17.72 -8.10 41.58
CA PRO A 18 16.86 -8.70 40.56
C PRO A 18 17.29 -8.20 39.17
N ALA A 19 17.44 -9.12 38.23
CA ALA A 19 17.73 -8.80 36.84
C ALA A 19 16.52 -8.10 36.18
N TYR A 20 16.80 -7.12 35.34
CA TYR A 20 15.81 -6.53 34.45
C TYR A 20 15.56 -7.52 33.30
N GLU A 21 14.40 -8.17 33.27
CA GLU A 21 13.97 -8.94 32.10
C GLU A 21 13.62 -7.97 30.97
N GLU A 22 14.46 -8.00 29.94
CA GLU A 22 14.32 -7.19 28.73
C GLU A 22 13.22 -7.82 27.86
N TYR A 23 12.18 -7.04 27.51
CA TYR A 23 11.05 -7.54 26.72
C TYR A 23 11.48 -7.85 25.28
N GLU A 24 11.88 -9.10 25.04
CA GLU A 24 12.21 -9.62 23.73
C GLU A 24 10.96 -9.59 22.84
N GLN A 25 10.93 -8.67 21.87
CA GLN A 25 9.81 -8.54 20.93
C GLN A 25 9.78 -9.74 19.99
N ALA A 26 8.87 -10.68 20.27
CA ALA A 26 8.66 -11.85 19.42
C ALA A 26 8.42 -11.43 17.95
N PRO A 27 9.06 -12.11 16.97
CA PRO A 27 8.92 -11.74 15.57
C PRO A 27 7.47 -11.89 15.12
N THR A 28 6.94 -10.84 14.51
CA THR A 28 5.58 -10.81 13.96
C THR A 28 5.40 -11.92 12.93
N GLN A 29 4.50 -12.85 13.22
CA GLN A 29 4.14 -13.90 12.26
C GLN A 29 3.56 -13.26 10.98
N PRO A 30 3.92 -13.76 9.78
CA PRO A 30 3.29 -13.30 8.55
C PRO A 30 1.80 -13.67 8.55
N PRO A 31 0.92 -12.85 7.96
CA PRO A 31 -0.52 -13.10 7.98
C PRO A 31 -0.88 -14.41 7.26
N THR A 32 -1.83 -15.12 7.85
CA THR A 32 -2.21 -16.48 7.50
C THR A 32 -2.96 -16.60 6.17
N ASN A 33 -2.49 -17.54 5.35
CA ASN A 33 -3.26 -18.28 4.35
C ASN A 33 -4.14 -17.47 3.37
N THR A 34 -3.52 -16.67 2.50
CA THR A 34 -4.15 -16.26 1.24
C THR A 34 -4.13 -17.46 0.28
N ALA A 35 -5.29 -17.89 -0.24
CA ALA A 35 -5.33 -18.90 -1.29
C ALA A 35 -4.55 -18.40 -2.53
N VAL A 36 -3.68 -19.25 -3.10
CA VAL A 36 -2.87 -18.89 -4.27
C VAL A 36 -3.79 -18.71 -5.47
N ILE A 37 -3.82 -17.50 -6.03
CA ILE A 37 -4.67 -17.16 -7.18
C ILE A 37 -3.99 -17.68 -8.45
N LEU A 38 -4.47 -18.81 -8.98
CA LEU A 38 -3.97 -19.39 -10.21
C LEU A 38 -4.79 -18.90 -11.41
N VAL A 39 -4.11 -18.27 -12.37
CA VAL A 39 -4.65 -17.86 -13.67
C VAL A 39 -4.38 -18.99 -14.66
N THR A 40 -5.41 -19.79 -14.93
CA THR A 40 -5.33 -20.98 -15.80
C THR A 40 -5.38 -20.66 -17.29
N ASP A 41 -5.92 -19.50 -17.64
CA ASP A 41 -6.03 -19.06 -19.03
C ASP A 41 -4.72 -18.44 -19.53
N LEU A 42 -4.49 -18.48 -20.84
CA LEU A 42 -3.37 -17.79 -21.46
C LEU A 42 -3.60 -16.26 -21.39
N PRO A 43 -2.65 -15.46 -20.88
CA PRO A 43 -2.77 -14.01 -20.90
C PRO A 43 -2.68 -13.45 -22.33
N ARG A 44 -3.05 -12.18 -22.50
CA ARG A 44 -3.08 -11.50 -23.81
C ARG A 44 -1.73 -10.92 -24.23
N PHE A 45 -0.75 -10.90 -23.33
CA PHE A 45 0.58 -10.35 -23.57
C PHE A 45 1.61 -11.45 -23.89
N ASP A 46 2.59 -11.09 -24.71
CA ASP A 46 3.79 -11.90 -24.93
C ASP A 46 4.77 -11.72 -23.77
N LEU A 47 5.34 -12.82 -23.27
CA LEU A 47 6.17 -12.82 -22.06
C LEU A 47 7.53 -12.14 -22.29
N GLU A 48 8.18 -12.38 -23.43
CA GLU A 48 9.48 -11.79 -23.77
C GLU A 48 9.34 -10.28 -23.94
N GLN A 49 8.34 -9.83 -24.71
CA GLN A 49 8.07 -8.40 -24.90
C GLN A 49 7.70 -7.71 -23.58
N TYR A 50 6.85 -8.34 -22.75
CA TYR A 50 6.44 -7.80 -21.46
C TYR A 50 7.64 -7.61 -20.52
N ILE A 51 8.50 -8.63 -20.36
CA ILE A 51 9.68 -8.59 -19.50
C ILE A 51 10.82 -7.75 -20.10
N GLY A 52 10.85 -7.60 -21.43
CA GLY A 52 11.73 -6.70 -22.15
C GLY A 52 11.67 -5.25 -21.63
N ASN A 53 10.46 -4.77 -21.30
CA ASN A 53 10.20 -3.39 -20.87
C ASN A 53 10.81 -3.03 -19.50
N TYR A 54 10.96 -4.00 -18.59
CA TYR A 54 11.45 -3.75 -17.22
C TYR A 54 12.98 -3.64 -17.14
N SER A 55 13.54 -3.33 -15.97
CA SER A 55 14.97 -3.42 -15.72
C SER A 55 15.32 -3.88 -14.30
N GLY A 56 16.55 -4.40 -14.13
CA GLY A 56 17.06 -4.89 -12.85
C GLY A 56 16.19 -5.96 -12.18
N ARG A 57 16.21 -5.96 -10.84
CA ARG A 57 15.55 -6.95 -9.97
C ARG A 57 14.06 -7.15 -10.26
N MET A 58 13.36 -6.10 -10.72
CA MET A 58 11.94 -6.15 -11.05
C MET A 58 11.61 -7.16 -12.16
N LYS A 59 12.53 -7.40 -13.12
CA LYS A 59 12.37 -8.49 -14.11
C LYS A 59 12.19 -9.83 -13.43
N VAL A 60 13.09 -10.16 -12.50
CA VAL A 60 13.06 -11.43 -11.76
C VAL A 60 11.85 -11.50 -10.85
N THR A 61 11.51 -10.42 -10.14
CA THR A 61 10.31 -10.36 -9.30
C THR A 61 9.04 -10.64 -10.10
N ARG A 62 8.86 -10.03 -11.28
CA ARG A 62 7.70 -10.29 -12.16
C ARG A 62 7.72 -11.68 -12.77
N LEU A 63 8.86 -12.17 -13.26
CA LEU A 63 8.99 -13.54 -13.79
C LEU A 63 8.68 -14.61 -12.74
N LEU A 64 9.18 -14.47 -11.51
CA LEU A 64 8.85 -15.36 -10.40
C LEU A 64 7.37 -15.28 -10.03
N PHE A 65 6.77 -14.09 -10.10
CA PHE A 65 5.35 -13.92 -9.80
C PHE A 65 4.47 -14.59 -10.86
N ILE A 66 4.71 -14.34 -12.16
CA ILE A 66 4.03 -15.03 -13.27
C ILE A 66 4.26 -16.54 -13.16
N GLY A 67 5.50 -16.96 -12.91
CA GLY A 67 5.89 -18.36 -12.77
C GLY A 67 5.14 -19.13 -11.68
N ASN A 68 4.74 -18.45 -10.60
CA ASN A 68 3.98 -19.06 -9.51
C ASN A 68 2.45 -19.00 -9.69
N HIS A 69 1.92 -18.07 -10.51
CA HIS A 69 0.49 -17.83 -10.64
C HIS A 69 -0.10 -18.16 -12.02
N CYS A 70 0.71 -18.37 -13.07
CA CYS A 70 0.27 -18.70 -14.42
C CYS A 70 0.86 -20.06 -14.87
N PRO A 71 0.18 -21.20 -14.63
CA PRO A 71 0.68 -22.51 -15.05
C PRO A 71 1.06 -22.61 -16.55
N PRO A 72 0.32 -22.01 -17.51
CA PRO A 72 0.70 -22.04 -18.93
C PRO A 72 2.07 -21.42 -19.25
N LEU A 73 2.42 -20.30 -18.59
CA LEU A 73 3.70 -19.60 -18.80
C LEU A 73 4.77 -19.98 -17.77
N ALA A 74 4.46 -20.86 -16.81
CA ALA A 74 5.31 -21.09 -15.64
C ALA A 74 6.72 -21.56 -16.01
N VAL A 75 6.84 -22.52 -16.92
CA VAL A 75 8.14 -23.10 -17.31
C VAL A 75 9.02 -22.05 -18.01
N GLU A 76 8.46 -21.30 -18.94
CA GLU A 76 9.17 -20.26 -19.69
C GLU A 76 9.61 -19.10 -18.80
N ALA A 77 8.71 -18.61 -17.93
CA ALA A 77 9.00 -17.53 -17.00
C ALA A 77 10.08 -17.92 -15.98
N LEU A 78 10.01 -19.13 -15.42
CA LEU A 78 10.96 -19.60 -14.42
C LEU A 78 12.33 -19.91 -15.02
N LYS A 79 12.40 -20.44 -16.25
CA LYS A 79 13.67 -20.59 -16.98
C LYS A 79 14.33 -19.26 -17.30
N THR A 80 13.55 -18.29 -17.77
CA THR A 80 14.03 -16.92 -18.02
C THR A 80 14.53 -16.28 -16.72
N ALA A 81 13.83 -16.49 -15.60
CA ALA A 81 14.28 -16.03 -14.28
C ALA A 81 15.61 -16.67 -13.87
N ILE A 82 15.76 -17.99 -14.00
CA ILE A 82 17.00 -18.70 -13.67
C ILE A 82 18.19 -18.16 -14.48
N SER A 83 18.00 -17.92 -15.78
CA SER A 83 19.04 -17.34 -16.65
C SER A 83 19.48 -15.95 -16.17
N ILE A 84 18.54 -15.05 -15.90
CA ILE A 84 18.85 -13.68 -15.43
C ILE A 84 19.52 -13.73 -14.05
N VAL A 85 19.01 -14.55 -13.13
CA VAL A 85 19.57 -14.64 -11.77
C VAL A 85 20.97 -15.26 -11.75
N LYS A 86 21.27 -16.23 -12.62
CA LYS A 86 22.65 -16.75 -12.75
C LYS A 86 23.64 -15.67 -13.22
N ALA A 87 23.19 -14.66 -13.96
CA ALA A 87 24.01 -13.50 -14.32
C ALA A 87 24.15 -12.50 -13.15
N ASP A 88 23.06 -12.19 -12.45
CA ASP A 88 23.03 -11.24 -11.32
C ASP A 88 23.67 -11.76 -10.02
N ARG A 89 23.87 -13.09 -9.92
CA ARG A 89 24.49 -13.80 -8.77
C ARG A 89 23.67 -13.81 -7.47
N ASP A 90 22.36 -13.60 -7.54
CA ASP A 90 21.46 -13.71 -6.38
C ASP A 90 21.10 -15.18 -6.07
N VAL A 91 21.85 -15.78 -5.16
CA VAL A 91 21.68 -17.18 -4.72
C VAL A 91 20.29 -17.44 -4.12
N ARG A 92 19.65 -16.44 -3.50
CA ARG A 92 18.35 -16.59 -2.84
C ARG A 92 17.22 -16.67 -3.86
N LEU A 93 17.20 -15.77 -4.84
CA LEU A 93 16.25 -15.81 -5.94
C LEU A 93 16.48 -17.04 -6.84
N TYR A 94 17.73 -17.50 -7.00
CA TYR A 94 18.03 -18.72 -7.77
C TYR A 94 17.35 -19.94 -7.14
N ARG A 95 17.56 -20.14 -5.83
CA ARG A 95 16.93 -21.25 -5.09
C ARG A 95 15.40 -21.19 -5.19
N GLN A 96 14.81 -20.01 -5.06
CA GLN A 96 13.36 -19.82 -5.20
C GLN A 96 12.85 -20.16 -6.62
N ALA A 97 13.57 -19.72 -7.66
CA ALA A 97 13.21 -19.98 -9.05
C ALA A 97 13.24 -21.48 -9.38
N VAL A 98 14.30 -22.19 -8.96
CA VAL A 98 14.44 -23.63 -9.17
C VAL A 98 13.40 -24.42 -8.37
N GLN A 99 13.15 -24.05 -7.11
CA GLN A 99 12.09 -24.69 -6.31
C GLN A 99 10.70 -24.50 -6.93
N SER A 100 10.40 -23.32 -7.46
CA SER A 100 9.15 -23.07 -8.20
C SER A 100 9.10 -23.91 -9.48
N LEU A 101 10.21 -24.01 -10.24
CA LEU A 101 10.28 -24.79 -11.48
C LEU A 101 10.11 -26.29 -11.23
N GLN A 102 10.64 -26.80 -10.13
CA GLN A 102 10.52 -28.21 -9.73
C GLN A 102 9.06 -28.65 -9.56
N VAL A 103 8.15 -27.75 -9.15
CA VAL A 103 6.71 -28.05 -9.03
C VAL A 103 6.05 -28.28 -10.38
N TYR A 104 6.44 -27.52 -11.41
CA TYR A 104 5.83 -27.56 -12.74
C TYR A 104 6.54 -28.48 -13.73
N ALA A 105 7.87 -28.65 -13.59
CA ALA A 105 8.71 -29.36 -14.55
C ALA A 105 9.86 -30.13 -13.86
N ALA A 106 9.54 -31.03 -12.93
CA ALA A 106 10.50 -31.83 -12.16
C ALA A 106 11.55 -32.62 -12.98
N ASN A 107 11.26 -32.91 -14.25
CA ASN A 107 12.16 -33.65 -15.16
C ASN A 107 13.14 -32.74 -15.92
N ASP A 108 12.99 -31.42 -15.81
CA ASP A 108 13.83 -30.47 -16.54
C ASP A 108 15.25 -30.38 -15.95
N PRO A 109 16.32 -30.30 -16.76
CA PRO A 109 17.68 -30.07 -16.26
C PRO A 109 17.80 -28.84 -15.34
N ASP A 110 17.07 -27.75 -15.65
CA ASP A 110 17.12 -26.50 -14.88
C ASP A 110 16.31 -26.56 -13.57
N ALA A 111 15.51 -27.62 -13.37
CA ALA A 111 14.76 -27.86 -12.14
C ALA A 111 15.60 -28.50 -11.01
N LYS A 112 16.91 -28.69 -11.23
CA LYS A 112 17.87 -29.18 -10.24
C LYS A 112 18.72 -28.04 -9.69
N LEU A 113 18.95 -28.05 -8.38
CA LEU A 113 19.82 -27.07 -7.73
C LEU A 113 21.28 -27.34 -8.10
N ASP A 114 21.91 -26.33 -8.69
CA ASP A 114 23.32 -26.29 -9.04
C ASP A 114 24.15 -25.95 -7.78
N GLU A 115 24.43 -26.95 -6.94
CA GLU A 115 25.13 -26.76 -5.67
C GLU A 115 26.57 -26.23 -5.85
N GLU A 116 27.26 -26.64 -6.92
CA GLU A 116 28.59 -26.13 -7.27
C GLU A 116 28.54 -24.63 -7.59
N TRP A 117 27.59 -24.20 -8.43
CA TRP A 117 27.37 -22.77 -8.69
C TRP A 117 26.98 -22.00 -7.43
N ILE A 118 26.14 -22.57 -6.55
CA ILE A 118 25.77 -21.95 -5.27
C ILE A 118 27.00 -21.74 -4.39
N GLU A 119 27.84 -22.76 -4.19
CA GLU A 119 29.01 -22.66 -3.32
C GLU A 119 30.04 -21.68 -3.90
N LYS A 120 30.36 -21.80 -5.19
CA LYS A 120 31.27 -20.91 -5.90
C LYS A 120 30.80 -19.46 -5.85
N THR A 121 29.53 -19.21 -6.18
CA THR A 121 28.96 -17.85 -6.17
C THR A 121 28.94 -17.27 -4.77
N THR A 122 28.58 -18.05 -3.75
CA THR A 122 28.62 -17.62 -2.34
C THR A 122 30.05 -17.25 -1.91
N ARG A 123 31.05 -18.02 -2.33
CA ARG A 123 32.47 -17.76 -2.06
C ARG A 123 32.96 -16.49 -2.76
N GLU A 124 32.65 -16.30 -4.04
CA GLU A 124 32.99 -15.10 -4.81
C GLU A 124 32.30 -13.83 -4.26
N VAL A 125 31.01 -13.93 -3.91
CA VAL A 125 30.25 -12.84 -3.28
C VAL A 125 30.88 -12.43 -1.96
N LYS A 126 31.21 -13.40 -1.09
CA LYS A 126 31.88 -13.12 0.19
C LYS A 126 33.23 -12.44 0.00
N GLN A 127 34.10 -12.95 -0.87
CA GLN A 127 35.40 -12.35 -1.16
C GLN A 127 35.27 -10.90 -1.67
N LYS A 128 34.26 -10.61 -2.51
CA LYS A 128 33.99 -9.25 -2.99
C LYS A 128 33.45 -8.35 -1.87
N THR A 129 32.59 -8.85 -0.98
CA THR A 129 32.14 -8.11 0.22
C THR A 129 33.33 -7.77 1.13
N ASP A 130 34.13 -8.76 1.52
CA ASP A 130 35.30 -8.60 2.40
C ASP A 130 36.28 -7.55 1.83
N ARG A 131 36.48 -7.57 0.50
CA ARG A 131 37.29 -6.58 -0.22
C ARG A 131 36.70 -5.16 -0.16
N LEU A 132 35.42 -4.99 -0.47
CA LEU A 132 34.75 -3.68 -0.45
C LEU A 132 34.71 -3.09 0.97
N GLU A 133 34.55 -3.92 1.99
CA GLU A 133 34.62 -3.49 3.39
C GLU A 133 36.04 -3.05 3.80
N ALA A 134 37.09 -3.75 3.31
CA ALA A 134 38.48 -3.36 3.52
C ALA A 134 38.82 -2.04 2.81
N GLU A 135 38.37 -1.85 1.56
CA GLU A 135 38.52 -0.60 0.80
C GLU A 135 37.80 0.56 1.51
N LEU A 136 36.55 0.35 1.97
CA LEU A 136 35.80 1.34 2.76
C LEU A 136 36.49 1.68 4.11
N LYS A 137 37.10 0.70 4.78
CA LYS A 137 37.89 0.94 6.00
C LYS A 137 39.13 1.79 5.71
N SER A 138 39.80 1.55 4.58
CA SER A 138 40.92 2.38 4.11
C SER A 138 40.47 3.83 3.84
N TYR A 139 39.36 4.02 3.12
CA TYR A 139 38.81 5.37 2.88
C TYR A 139 38.42 6.11 4.16
N LYS A 140 37.93 5.39 5.18
CA LYS A 140 37.64 5.96 6.51
C LYS A 140 38.91 6.40 7.24
N ASN A 141 39.98 5.60 7.20
CA ASN A 141 41.27 5.98 7.77
C ASN A 141 41.86 7.23 7.07
N ASN A 142 41.66 7.35 5.76
CA ASN A 142 42.13 8.49 4.96
C ASN A 142 41.23 9.74 5.10
N MET A 143 40.08 9.64 5.78
CA MET A 143 39.15 10.74 6.08
C MET A 143 38.58 11.50 4.85
N ILE A 144 38.66 10.91 3.65
CA ILE A 144 38.16 11.53 2.41
C ILE A 144 36.65 11.26 2.27
N LYS A 145 35.81 12.28 2.54
CA LYS A 145 34.34 12.15 2.51
C LYS A 145 33.79 11.54 1.22
N GLU A 146 34.26 11.99 0.06
CA GLU A 146 33.77 11.48 -1.23
C GLU A 146 34.16 10.01 -1.46
N SER A 147 35.36 9.59 -1.08
CA SER A 147 35.76 8.17 -1.15
C SER A 147 34.96 7.29 -0.19
N ILE A 148 34.66 7.79 1.02
CA ILE A 148 33.80 7.08 1.99
C ILE A 148 32.36 6.98 1.44
N ARG A 149 31.86 8.03 0.77
CA ARG A 149 30.56 8.07 0.12
C ARG A 149 30.48 7.05 -1.04
N ILE A 150 31.47 7.04 -1.93
CA ILE A 150 31.57 6.08 -3.05
C ILE A 150 31.67 4.65 -2.53
N GLY A 151 32.56 4.37 -1.56
CA GLY A 151 32.66 3.04 -0.96
C GLY A 151 31.36 2.56 -0.28
N HIS A 152 30.58 3.47 0.32
CA HIS A 152 29.24 3.16 0.82
C HIS A 152 28.22 2.90 -0.30
N LYS A 153 28.33 3.58 -1.44
CA LYS A 153 27.51 3.33 -2.63
C LYS A 153 27.81 1.95 -3.23
N ASP A 154 29.08 1.67 -3.50
CA ASP A 154 29.50 0.43 -4.17
C ASP A 154 29.19 -0.81 -3.33
N LEU A 155 29.29 -0.70 -2.00
CA LEU A 155 28.85 -1.72 -1.05
C LEU A 155 27.31 -1.88 -1.06
N GLY A 156 26.56 -0.79 -1.19
CA GLY A 156 25.10 -0.81 -1.33
C GLY A 156 24.63 -1.47 -2.64
N ASP A 157 25.24 -1.10 -3.76
CA ASP A 157 24.97 -1.68 -5.09
C ASP A 157 25.35 -3.18 -5.13
N HIS A 158 26.45 -3.57 -4.48
CA HIS A 158 26.85 -4.98 -4.30
C HIS A 158 25.87 -5.77 -3.43
N PHE A 159 25.40 -5.23 -2.30
CA PHE A 159 24.38 -5.90 -1.49
C PHE A 159 23.01 -5.99 -2.19
N TYR A 160 22.65 -4.98 -3.00
CA TYR A 160 21.41 -4.97 -3.77
C TYR A 160 21.39 -6.04 -4.89
N THR A 161 22.49 -6.15 -5.65
CA THR A 161 22.66 -7.18 -6.69
C THR A 161 22.72 -8.59 -6.12
N THR A 162 23.43 -8.79 -5.00
CA THR A 162 23.55 -10.11 -4.35
C THR A 162 22.32 -10.51 -3.51
N GLY A 163 21.37 -9.61 -3.28
CA GLY A 163 20.08 -9.90 -2.67
C GLY A 163 19.96 -9.65 -1.17
N ASP A 164 21.00 -9.16 -0.50
CA ASP A 164 20.90 -8.67 0.90
C ASP A 164 20.38 -7.22 0.92
N LEU A 165 19.07 -7.09 0.69
CA LEU A 165 18.36 -5.82 0.70
C LEU A 165 18.49 -5.08 2.05
N ALA A 166 18.65 -5.80 3.17
CA ALA A 166 18.77 -5.19 4.49
C ALA A 166 20.13 -4.55 4.71
N SER A 167 21.22 -5.19 4.26
CA SER A 167 22.56 -4.60 4.28
C SER A 167 22.73 -3.51 3.23
N ALA A 168 22.08 -3.63 2.06
CA ALA A 168 22.00 -2.57 1.06
C ALA A 168 21.40 -1.28 1.66
N TYR A 169 20.22 -1.37 2.28
CA TYR A 169 19.58 -0.21 2.93
C TYR A 169 20.46 0.39 4.05
N ARG A 170 21.11 -0.46 4.87
CA ARG A 170 22.07 -0.01 5.89
C ARG A 170 23.29 0.72 5.29
N ALA A 171 23.79 0.28 4.13
CA ALA A 171 24.90 0.93 3.44
C ALA A 171 24.51 2.32 2.92
N PHE A 172 23.39 2.43 2.19
CA PHE A 172 22.89 3.72 1.71
C PHE A 172 22.50 4.67 2.85
N SER A 173 21.88 4.17 3.93
CA SER A 173 21.55 5.01 5.09
C SER A 173 22.79 5.56 5.80
N ARG A 174 23.93 4.86 5.76
CA ARG A 174 25.23 5.36 6.27
C ARG A 174 25.92 6.31 5.28
N MET A 175 25.66 6.17 3.97
CA MET A 175 26.19 7.08 2.95
C MET A 175 25.75 8.53 3.17
N ARG A 176 24.52 8.74 3.69
CA ARG A 176 23.90 10.05 3.95
C ARG A 176 24.82 11.06 4.61
N ASP A 177 25.54 10.64 5.65
CA ASP A 177 26.35 11.53 6.49
C ASP A 177 27.63 12.03 5.77
N TYR A 178 27.92 11.46 4.60
CA TYR A 178 29.05 11.82 3.73
C TYR A 178 28.62 12.52 2.43
N CYS A 179 27.32 12.65 2.16
CA CYS A 179 26.79 13.41 1.03
C CYS A 179 26.97 14.92 1.24
N THR A 180 27.51 15.62 0.24
CA THR A 180 27.74 17.08 0.28
C THR A 180 26.85 17.85 -0.67
N SER A 181 26.36 17.20 -1.74
CA SER A 181 25.48 17.79 -2.76
C SER A 181 24.05 17.26 -2.64
N ASN A 182 23.06 18.12 -2.93
CA ASN A 182 21.66 17.70 -3.03
C ASN A 182 21.46 16.56 -4.04
N LYS A 183 22.22 16.54 -5.15
CA LYS A 183 22.14 15.46 -6.15
C LYS A 183 22.52 14.10 -5.55
N GLN A 184 23.60 14.06 -4.76
CA GLN A 184 24.02 12.85 -4.04
C GLN A 184 22.96 12.39 -3.02
N MET A 185 22.25 13.32 -2.37
CA MET A 185 21.15 13.01 -1.45
C MET A 185 19.92 12.47 -2.18
N LEU A 186 19.58 13.01 -3.36
CA LEU A 186 18.50 12.55 -4.21
C LEU A 186 18.77 11.13 -4.73
N ASP A 187 19.96 10.89 -5.31
CA ASP A 187 20.38 9.59 -5.83
C ASP A 187 20.36 8.50 -4.74
N MET A 188 20.93 8.80 -3.56
CA MET A 188 20.86 7.92 -2.39
C MET A 188 19.41 7.56 -2.03
N THR A 189 18.54 8.56 -1.95
CA THR A 189 17.17 8.35 -1.45
C THR A 189 16.33 7.59 -2.48
N LEU A 190 16.59 7.76 -3.78
CA LEU A 190 16.01 6.93 -4.84
C LEU A 190 16.45 5.46 -4.72
N SER A 191 17.73 5.18 -4.45
CA SER A 191 18.22 3.82 -4.17
C SER A 191 17.54 3.21 -2.93
N CYS A 192 17.39 4.00 -1.85
CA CYS A 192 16.64 3.58 -0.67
C CYS A 192 15.16 3.26 -0.97
N ILE A 193 14.50 4.05 -1.83
CA ILE A 193 13.12 3.81 -2.25
C ILE A 193 13.00 2.49 -3.00
N LEU A 194 13.88 2.23 -3.97
CA LEU A 194 13.90 0.98 -4.74
C LEU A 194 14.02 -0.24 -3.82
N ILE A 195 14.96 -0.20 -2.88
CA ILE A 195 15.14 -1.27 -1.88
C ILE A 195 13.89 -1.44 -0.99
N CYS A 196 13.25 -0.34 -0.55
CA CYS A 196 12.03 -0.43 0.25
C CYS A 196 10.84 -1.00 -0.55
N ILE A 197 10.76 -0.76 -1.87
CA ILE A 197 9.75 -1.36 -2.76
C ILE A 197 9.98 -2.88 -2.88
N ASP A 198 11.22 -3.32 -3.13
CA ASP A 198 11.57 -4.74 -3.22
C ASP A 198 11.42 -5.49 -1.87
N GLN A 199 11.54 -4.79 -0.74
CA GLN A 199 11.22 -5.31 0.59
C GLN A 199 9.72 -5.26 0.94
N ALA A 200 8.87 -4.74 0.05
CA ALA A 200 7.45 -4.47 0.30
C ALA A 200 7.17 -3.57 1.53
N GLN A 201 8.11 -2.70 1.90
CA GLN A 201 8.02 -1.78 3.04
C GLN A 201 7.46 -0.41 2.62
N TYR A 202 6.19 -0.39 2.21
CA TYR A 202 5.57 0.80 1.60
C TYR A 202 5.48 2.03 2.54
N THR A 203 5.41 1.85 3.87
CA THR A 203 5.49 2.95 4.84
C THR A 203 6.86 3.65 4.80
N SER A 204 7.94 2.88 4.65
CA SER A 204 9.30 3.39 4.46
C SER A 204 9.43 4.12 3.12
N VAL A 205 8.77 3.64 2.07
CA VAL A 205 8.70 4.32 0.76
C VAL A 205 8.07 5.70 0.90
N GLN A 206 6.88 5.83 1.52
CA GLN A 206 6.22 7.12 1.74
C GLN A 206 7.11 8.09 2.53
N THR A 207 7.79 7.59 3.56
CA THR A 207 8.72 8.38 4.38
C THR A 207 9.92 8.88 3.57
N ASN A 208 10.49 8.07 2.68
CA ASN A 208 11.62 8.45 1.82
C ASN A 208 11.17 9.35 0.65
N VAL A 209 9.97 9.15 0.09
CA VAL A 209 9.30 10.06 -0.86
C VAL A 209 9.15 11.46 -0.27
N ALA A 210 8.71 11.59 0.98
CA ALA A 210 8.60 12.87 1.67
C ALA A 210 9.96 13.57 1.84
N LYS A 211 11.03 12.82 2.14
CA LYS A 211 12.40 13.36 2.19
C LYS A 211 12.85 13.91 0.84
N ILE A 212 12.62 13.18 -0.26
CA ILE A 212 13.03 13.64 -1.61
C ILE A 212 12.37 14.98 -1.95
N ARG A 213 11.06 15.13 -1.70
CA ARG A 213 10.33 16.39 -1.97
C ARG A 213 10.97 17.60 -1.25
N ASN A 214 11.52 17.40 -0.05
CA ASN A 214 12.22 18.46 0.70
C ASN A 214 13.65 18.76 0.19
N HIS A 215 14.23 17.88 -0.63
CA HIS A 215 15.57 18.04 -1.21
C HIS A 215 15.57 18.58 -2.65
N ILE A 216 14.44 18.52 -3.36
CA ILE A 216 14.28 19.16 -4.68
C ILE A 216 14.24 20.68 -4.48
N ARG A 217 15.14 21.40 -5.15
CA ARG A 217 15.27 22.88 -5.05
C ARG A 217 15.40 23.62 -6.38
N SER A 218 15.60 22.90 -7.48
CA SER A 218 15.78 23.45 -8.83
C SER A 218 14.70 22.90 -9.75
N ASP A 219 14.21 23.73 -10.68
CA ASP A 219 13.17 23.34 -11.64
C ASP A 219 13.62 22.21 -12.57
N ASP A 220 14.92 22.10 -12.85
CA ASP A 220 15.46 21.00 -13.67
C ASP A 220 15.56 19.69 -12.89
N ASP A 221 15.98 19.75 -11.61
CA ASP A 221 15.95 18.59 -10.72
C ASP A 221 14.49 18.14 -10.49
N LEU A 222 13.54 19.07 -10.41
CA LEU A 222 12.11 18.77 -10.32
C LEU A 222 11.63 17.98 -11.54
N LYS A 223 11.92 18.42 -12.77
CA LYS A 223 11.51 17.70 -14.00
C LYS A 223 12.01 16.26 -14.05
N VAL A 224 13.24 16.01 -13.59
CA VAL A 224 13.87 14.67 -13.63
C VAL A 224 13.41 13.76 -12.50
N HIS A 225 13.29 14.29 -11.28
CA HIS A 225 13.01 13.47 -10.09
C HIS A 225 11.51 13.39 -9.74
N GLN A 226 10.70 14.41 -10.05
CA GLN A 226 9.27 14.40 -9.73
C GLN A 226 8.51 13.19 -10.33
N PRO A 227 8.74 12.76 -11.58
CA PRO A 227 8.07 11.58 -12.12
C PRO A 227 8.40 10.31 -11.33
N LYS A 228 9.68 10.11 -10.97
CA LYS A 228 10.14 8.95 -10.18
C LYS A 228 9.53 8.95 -8.77
N VAL A 229 9.41 10.14 -8.16
CA VAL A 229 8.75 10.35 -6.86
C VAL A 229 7.24 10.08 -6.94
N SER A 230 6.57 10.54 -7.99
CA SER A 230 5.15 10.29 -8.23
C SER A 230 4.84 8.80 -8.44
N ILE A 231 5.65 8.09 -9.22
CA ILE A 231 5.52 6.63 -9.42
C ILE A 231 5.70 5.88 -8.09
N ALA A 232 6.78 6.16 -7.36
CA ALA A 232 7.05 5.50 -6.07
C ALA A 232 5.96 5.79 -5.02
N ALA A 233 5.44 7.02 -4.98
CA ALA A 233 4.31 7.38 -4.13
C ALA A 233 3.03 6.63 -4.53
N GLY A 234 2.73 6.58 -5.84
CA GLY A 234 1.56 5.89 -6.37
C GLY A 234 1.55 4.40 -6.04
N VAL A 235 2.68 3.71 -6.22
CA VAL A 235 2.84 2.28 -5.84
C VAL A 235 2.66 2.08 -4.33
N ALA A 236 3.20 2.99 -3.49
CA ALA A 236 3.03 2.89 -2.05
C ALA A 236 1.58 3.15 -1.58
N PHE A 237 0.86 4.09 -2.22
CA PHE A 237 -0.57 4.33 -1.94
C PHE A 237 -1.47 3.21 -2.45
N LEU A 238 -1.16 2.64 -3.62
CA LEU A 238 -1.83 1.46 -4.16
C LEU A 238 -1.73 0.30 -3.15
N ALA A 239 -0.53 -0.01 -2.69
CA ALA A 239 -0.29 -1.08 -1.72
C ALA A 239 -0.98 -0.84 -0.36
N SER A 240 -1.15 0.42 0.07
CA SER A 240 -1.95 0.75 1.26
C SER A 240 -3.47 0.74 1.01
N GLY A 241 -3.93 0.48 -0.21
CA GLY A 241 -5.33 0.50 -0.61
C GLY A 241 -5.96 1.89 -0.75
N ASN A 242 -5.14 2.96 -0.77
CA ASN A 242 -5.61 4.33 -0.95
C ASN A 242 -5.61 4.69 -2.44
N TYR A 243 -6.68 4.28 -3.13
CA TYR A 243 -6.76 4.40 -4.59
C TYR A 243 -6.86 5.85 -5.10
N LEU A 244 -7.37 6.80 -4.31
CA LEU A 244 -7.52 8.19 -4.76
C LEU A 244 -6.16 8.90 -4.84
N ASP A 245 -5.34 8.78 -3.79
CA ASP A 245 -4.00 9.38 -3.77
C ASP A 245 -3.03 8.62 -4.68
N ALA A 246 -3.23 7.31 -4.87
CA ALA A 246 -2.54 6.55 -5.90
C ALA A 246 -2.85 7.09 -7.31
N ALA A 247 -4.13 7.24 -7.66
CA ALA A 247 -4.57 7.77 -8.96
C ALA A 247 -3.93 9.13 -9.25
N ARG A 248 -4.04 10.08 -8.32
CA ARG A 248 -3.46 11.43 -8.46
C ARG A 248 -1.93 11.41 -8.60
N SER A 249 -1.26 10.50 -7.90
CA SER A 249 0.19 10.34 -8.04
C SER A 249 0.56 9.84 -9.44
N PHE A 250 -0.14 8.83 -9.98
CA PHE A 250 0.11 8.34 -11.34
C PHE A 250 -0.27 9.37 -12.42
N ILE A 251 -1.43 10.00 -12.32
CA ILE A 251 -1.93 11.01 -13.29
C ILE A 251 -1.01 12.23 -13.38
N SER A 252 -0.41 12.67 -12.27
CA SER A 252 0.54 13.80 -12.22
C SER A 252 1.96 13.45 -12.68
N THR A 253 2.22 12.19 -13.07
CA THR A 253 3.53 11.77 -13.59
C THR A 253 3.75 12.30 -15.00
N SER A 254 4.94 12.82 -15.30
CA SER A 254 5.29 13.29 -16.65
C SER A 254 5.83 12.15 -17.54
N PRO A 255 5.41 12.04 -18.82
CA PRO A 255 6.00 11.13 -19.81
C PRO A 255 7.51 11.31 -20.04
N ALA A 256 8.09 12.43 -19.61
CA ALA A 256 9.53 12.68 -19.67
C ALA A 256 10.39 11.66 -18.90
N VAL A 257 9.78 10.80 -18.05
CA VAL A 257 10.46 9.70 -17.37
C VAL A 257 11.01 8.63 -18.33
N GLY A 258 10.40 8.45 -19.51
CA GLY A 258 10.83 7.46 -20.50
C GLY A 258 11.06 6.06 -19.89
N ASN A 259 12.28 5.55 -20.04
CA ASN A 259 12.70 4.25 -19.51
C ASN A 259 13.52 4.34 -18.20
N ASP A 260 13.73 5.55 -17.66
CA ASP A 260 14.66 5.82 -16.56
C ASP A 260 14.21 5.26 -15.19
N TYR A 261 13.03 4.67 -15.11
CA TYR A 261 12.46 4.12 -13.87
C TYR A 261 11.78 2.75 -14.05
N ASN A 262 12.08 2.05 -15.14
CA ASN A 262 11.56 0.71 -15.44
C ASN A 262 12.03 -0.39 -14.44
N ALA A 263 12.90 -0.01 -13.49
CA ALA A 263 13.24 -0.82 -12.32
C ALA A 263 12.15 -0.84 -11.24
N VAL A 264 11.12 0.02 -11.35
CA VAL A 264 9.95 0.05 -10.46
C VAL A 264 8.67 -0.19 -11.26
N ALA A 265 8.40 0.64 -12.26
CA ALA A 265 7.19 0.56 -13.09
C ALA A 265 7.45 1.14 -14.48
N THR A 266 6.80 0.57 -15.48
CA THR A 266 6.87 1.00 -16.89
C THR A 266 5.82 2.07 -17.21
N MET A 267 5.91 2.70 -18.38
CA MET A 267 4.89 3.64 -18.86
C MET A 267 3.51 2.98 -19.06
N ASN A 268 3.48 1.69 -19.42
CA ASN A 268 2.26 0.88 -19.49
C ASN A 268 1.64 0.65 -18.10
N ASP A 269 2.46 0.29 -17.10
CA ASP A 269 2.00 0.17 -15.71
C ASP A 269 1.37 1.46 -15.19
N ILE A 270 1.98 2.62 -15.50
CA ILE A 270 1.44 3.94 -15.08
C ILE A 270 0.05 4.19 -15.70
N ALA A 271 -0.15 3.79 -16.96
CA ALA A 271 -1.46 3.86 -17.62
C ALA A 271 -2.50 2.97 -16.94
N ILE A 272 -2.13 1.71 -16.66
CA ILE A 272 -3.01 0.70 -16.04
C ILE A 272 -3.33 1.07 -14.59
N TYR A 273 -2.32 1.30 -13.77
CA TYR A 273 -2.48 1.64 -12.36
C TYR A 273 -3.21 2.96 -12.20
N GLY A 274 -2.82 4.01 -12.93
CA GLY A 274 -3.49 5.30 -12.91
C GLY A 274 -4.94 5.20 -13.36
N GLY A 275 -5.22 4.51 -14.48
CA GLY A 275 -6.57 4.37 -15.01
C GLY A 275 -7.50 3.55 -14.13
N LEU A 276 -7.05 2.40 -13.61
CA LEU A 276 -7.86 1.54 -12.74
C LEU A 276 -8.11 2.17 -11.36
N THR A 277 -7.09 2.78 -10.75
CA THR A 277 -7.25 3.47 -9.46
C THR A 277 -8.12 4.71 -9.59
N ALA A 278 -8.01 5.47 -10.69
CA ALA A 278 -8.90 6.59 -11.00
C ALA A 278 -10.35 6.10 -11.18
N LEU A 279 -10.58 5.07 -11.99
CA LEU A 279 -11.92 4.52 -12.23
C LEU A 279 -12.57 4.02 -10.92
N ALA A 280 -11.80 3.39 -10.02
CA ALA A 280 -12.26 2.96 -8.71
C ALA A 280 -12.53 4.12 -7.73
N SER A 281 -11.76 5.21 -7.77
CA SER A 281 -11.83 6.29 -6.76
C SER A 281 -12.54 7.57 -7.20
N MET A 282 -12.24 8.10 -8.39
CA MET A 282 -12.70 9.41 -8.87
C MET A 282 -14.17 9.42 -9.30
N ASP A 283 -14.81 10.59 -9.23
CA ASP A 283 -16.17 10.80 -9.72
C ASP A 283 -16.17 11.11 -11.23
N ARG A 284 -17.36 11.30 -11.82
CA ARG A 284 -17.49 11.56 -13.26
C ARG A 284 -16.79 12.87 -13.69
N ASN A 285 -16.77 13.88 -12.82
CA ASN A 285 -16.14 15.17 -13.13
C ASN A 285 -14.61 15.09 -13.01
N MET A 286 -14.06 14.55 -11.91
CA MET A 286 -12.61 14.32 -11.78
C MET A 286 -12.08 13.42 -12.90
N LEU A 287 -12.79 12.35 -13.29
CA LEU A 287 -12.40 11.52 -14.43
C LEU A 287 -12.33 12.30 -15.75
N LYS A 288 -13.21 13.28 -15.94
CA LYS A 288 -13.16 14.13 -17.13
C LYS A 288 -11.95 15.07 -17.08
N THR A 289 -11.83 15.86 -16.02
CA THR A 289 -10.85 16.96 -15.92
C THR A 289 -9.44 16.48 -15.61
N GLU A 290 -9.27 15.56 -14.66
CA GLU A 290 -7.95 15.06 -14.23
C GLU A 290 -7.41 13.98 -15.18
N VAL A 291 -8.26 13.18 -15.85
CA VAL A 291 -7.84 12.00 -16.64
C VAL A 291 -8.03 12.16 -18.15
N LEU A 292 -9.25 12.43 -18.62
CA LEU A 292 -9.56 12.43 -20.06
C LEU A 292 -9.10 13.70 -20.80
N GLU A 293 -9.12 14.85 -20.12
CA GLU A 293 -8.67 16.14 -20.65
C GLU A 293 -7.19 16.42 -20.36
N SER A 294 -6.54 15.61 -19.50
CA SER A 294 -5.11 15.71 -19.19
C SER A 294 -4.23 15.33 -20.38
N THR A 295 -3.56 16.32 -20.96
CA THR A 295 -2.58 16.12 -22.06
C THR A 295 -1.40 15.24 -21.63
N THR A 296 -0.97 15.38 -20.38
CA THR A 296 0.11 14.59 -19.78
C THR A 296 -0.26 13.11 -19.65
N PHE A 297 -1.44 12.82 -19.10
CA PHE A 297 -1.85 11.43 -18.86
C PHE A 297 -2.34 10.73 -20.14
N ARG A 298 -2.84 11.50 -21.11
CA ARG A 298 -3.23 11.01 -22.43
C ARG A 298 -2.12 10.22 -23.14
N THR A 299 -0.87 10.65 -23.02
CA THR A 299 0.28 9.94 -23.63
C THR A 299 0.43 8.52 -23.10
N PHE A 300 0.19 8.30 -21.80
CA PHE A 300 0.17 6.95 -21.21
C PHE A 300 -1.06 6.15 -21.66
N LEU A 301 -2.24 6.79 -21.73
CA LEU A 301 -3.48 6.18 -22.24
C LEU A 301 -3.47 5.86 -23.74
N GLU A 302 -2.48 6.33 -24.49
CA GLU A 302 -2.26 5.96 -25.89
C GLU A 302 -1.41 4.69 -26.03
N LEU A 303 -0.62 4.33 -25.00
CA LEU A 303 0.00 3.01 -24.88
C LEU A 303 -1.03 1.93 -24.57
N GLU A 304 -2.02 2.23 -23.71
CA GLU A 304 -3.04 1.28 -23.27
C GLU A 304 -4.48 1.73 -23.67
N PRO A 305 -4.85 1.56 -24.95
CA PRO A 305 -6.14 2.04 -25.47
C PRO A 305 -7.34 1.34 -24.84
N HIS A 306 -7.17 0.15 -24.26
CA HIS A 306 -8.24 -0.58 -23.60
C HIS A 306 -8.69 0.13 -22.30
N ILE A 307 -7.75 0.61 -21.47
CA ILE A 307 -8.03 1.45 -20.29
C ILE A 307 -8.74 2.75 -20.70
N ARG A 308 -8.23 3.42 -21.75
CA ARG A 308 -8.84 4.65 -22.28
C ARG A 308 -10.29 4.44 -22.72
N ARG A 309 -10.59 3.31 -23.37
CA ARG A 309 -11.95 2.92 -23.75
C ARG A 309 -12.82 2.67 -22.52
N ALA A 310 -12.35 1.95 -21.50
CA ALA A 310 -13.10 1.72 -20.26
C ALA A 310 -13.45 3.04 -19.54
N LEU A 311 -12.49 3.95 -19.37
CA LEU A 311 -12.71 5.30 -18.82
C LEU A 311 -13.74 6.10 -19.63
N THR A 312 -13.67 6.04 -20.95
CA THR A 312 -14.60 6.73 -21.86
C THR A 312 -16.00 6.12 -21.83
N ALA A 313 -16.11 4.79 -21.74
CA ALA A 313 -17.38 4.08 -21.60
C ALA A 313 -18.05 4.45 -20.26
N PHE A 314 -17.30 4.46 -19.15
CA PHE A 314 -17.78 4.93 -17.86
C PHE A 314 -18.26 6.39 -17.90
N HIS A 315 -17.44 7.31 -18.41
CA HIS A 315 -17.81 8.72 -18.52
C HIS A 315 -19.02 8.97 -19.46
N SER A 316 -19.24 8.12 -20.46
CA SER A 316 -20.41 8.17 -21.36
C SER A 316 -21.62 7.35 -20.87
N SER A 317 -21.60 6.88 -19.61
CA SER A 317 -22.66 6.07 -18.98
C SER A 317 -22.95 4.71 -19.65
N ARG A 318 -22.00 4.19 -20.46
CA ARG A 318 -22.03 2.84 -21.02
C ARG A 318 -21.35 1.85 -20.08
N TYR A 319 -21.97 1.63 -18.91
CA TYR A 319 -21.37 0.86 -17.83
C TYR A 319 -21.14 -0.62 -18.19
N GLY A 320 -22.04 -1.26 -18.94
CA GLY A 320 -21.84 -2.64 -19.42
C GLY A 320 -20.61 -2.80 -20.34
N GLU A 321 -20.33 -1.81 -21.22
CA GLU A 321 -19.11 -1.79 -22.04
C GLU A 321 -17.86 -1.59 -21.19
N CYS A 322 -17.93 -0.71 -20.17
CA CYS A 322 -16.82 -0.51 -19.23
C CYS A 322 -16.46 -1.81 -18.49
N LEU A 323 -17.46 -2.47 -17.89
CA LEU A 323 -17.26 -3.68 -17.10
C LEU A 323 -16.80 -4.87 -17.95
N SER A 324 -17.29 -5.02 -19.18
CA SER A 324 -16.83 -6.10 -20.07
C SER A 324 -15.40 -5.90 -20.58
N ILE A 325 -14.97 -4.65 -20.82
CA ILE A 325 -13.56 -4.34 -21.12
C ILE A 325 -12.67 -4.70 -19.92
N LEU A 326 -13.07 -4.35 -18.69
CA LEU A 326 -12.29 -4.70 -17.51
C LEU A 326 -12.17 -6.21 -17.32
N GLU A 327 -13.28 -6.95 -17.42
CA GLU A 327 -13.27 -8.40 -17.23
C GLU A 327 -12.43 -9.12 -18.31
N ALA A 328 -12.44 -8.62 -19.55
CA ALA A 328 -11.66 -9.19 -20.65
C ALA A 328 -10.13 -9.12 -20.47
N TYR A 329 -9.62 -8.27 -19.56
CA TYR A 329 -8.21 -8.13 -19.19
C TYR A 329 -7.91 -8.52 -17.73
N ARG A 330 -8.91 -9.07 -17.00
CA ARG A 330 -8.76 -9.44 -15.57
C ARG A 330 -7.55 -10.36 -15.34
N ASN A 331 -7.40 -11.37 -16.19
CA ASN A 331 -6.33 -12.36 -16.10
C ASN A 331 -4.94 -11.71 -16.21
N ASP A 332 -4.76 -10.75 -17.12
CA ASP A 332 -3.48 -10.04 -17.29
C ASP A 332 -3.12 -9.25 -16.02
N TYR A 333 -4.10 -8.58 -15.40
CA TYR A 333 -3.89 -7.82 -14.17
C TYR A 333 -3.68 -8.69 -12.91
N LEU A 334 -4.21 -9.92 -12.89
CA LEU A 334 -3.94 -10.87 -11.81
C LEU A 334 -2.51 -11.42 -11.83
N LEU A 335 -1.79 -11.24 -12.94
CA LEU A 335 -0.37 -11.56 -13.12
C LEU A 335 0.57 -10.39 -12.79
N ASP A 336 0.04 -9.27 -12.28
CA ASP A 336 0.83 -8.15 -11.79
C ASP A 336 1.08 -8.25 -10.26
N PRO A 337 2.36 -8.16 -9.78
CA PRO A 337 2.69 -8.29 -8.36
C PRO A 337 2.09 -7.22 -7.44
N PHE A 338 1.88 -6.00 -7.95
CA PHE A 338 1.32 -4.88 -7.20
C PHE A 338 -0.21 -4.86 -7.28
N LEU A 339 -0.78 -5.33 -8.39
CA LEU A 339 -2.21 -5.19 -8.68
C LEU A 339 -3.07 -6.37 -8.19
N GLN A 340 -2.56 -7.60 -8.22
CA GLN A 340 -3.33 -8.83 -7.92
C GLN A 340 -4.18 -8.72 -6.64
N LYS A 341 -3.62 -8.22 -5.54
CA LYS A 341 -4.29 -8.08 -4.23
C LYS A 341 -5.39 -7.01 -4.18
N HIS A 342 -5.47 -6.17 -5.20
CA HIS A 342 -6.36 -5.01 -5.28
C HIS A 342 -7.42 -5.16 -6.38
N ILE A 343 -7.24 -6.04 -7.37
CA ILE A 343 -8.15 -6.18 -8.51
C ILE A 343 -9.59 -6.43 -8.08
N ASP A 344 -9.85 -7.37 -7.16
CA ASP A 344 -11.23 -7.65 -6.69
C ASP A 344 -11.87 -6.41 -6.05
N LYS A 345 -11.12 -5.67 -5.23
CA LYS A 345 -11.59 -4.45 -4.54
C LYS A 345 -11.82 -3.29 -5.53
N ILE A 346 -10.94 -3.14 -6.51
CA ILE A 346 -11.04 -2.15 -7.59
C ILE A 346 -12.31 -2.46 -8.40
N TYR A 347 -12.52 -3.72 -8.80
CA TYR A 347 -13.65 -4.13 -9.63
C TYR A 347 -14.98 -4.01 -8.87
N GLU A 348 -15.04 -4.38 -7.59
CA GLU A 348 -16.21 -4.15 -6.73
C GLU A 348 -16.53 -2.65 -6.61
N ALA A 349 -15.50 -1.80 -6.41
CA ALA A 349 -15.67 -0.35 -6.32
C ALA A 349 -16.18 0.26 -7.63
N VAL A 350 -15.62 -0.14 -8.78
CA VAL A 350 -16.06 0.31 -10.11
C VAL A 350 -17.50 -0.15 -10.39
N ARG A 351 -17.83 -1.42 -10.11
CA ARG A 351 -19.17 -1.97 -10.31
C ARG A 351 -20.21 -1.27 -9.43
N THR A 352 -19.91 -1.10 -8.14
CA THR A 352 -20.73 -0.33 -7.20
C THR A 352 -20.97 1.09 -7.70
N LYS A 353 -19.91 1.80 -8.10
CA LYS A 353 -20.01 3.18 -8.58
C LYS A 353 -20.81 3.27 -9.88
N SER A 354 -20.66 2.29 -10.77
CA SER A 354 -21.45 2.20 -12.00
C SER A 354 -22.95 2.04 -11.71
N ILE A 355 -23.33 1.17 -10.77
CA ILE A 355 -24.73 0.98 -10.36
C ILE A 355 -25.29 2.27 -9.74
N VAL A 356 -24.55 2.91 -8.83
CA VAL A 356 -24.97 4.18 -8.21
C VAL A 356 -25.12 5.28 -9.27
N GLN A 357 -24.13 5.49 -10.14
CA GLN A 357 -24.21 6.52 -11.19
C GLN A 357 -25.27 6.25 -12.26
N TYR A 358 -25.56 4.98 -12.56
CA TYR A 358 -26.68 4.61 -13.42
C TYR A 358 -28.01 5.00 -12.79
N PHE A 359 -28.14 4.93 -11.47
CA PHE A 359 -29.38 5.19 -10.74
C PHE A 359 -29.65 6.69 -10.48
N ILE A 360 -28.61 7.52 -10.31
CA ILE A 360 -28.73 8.98 -10.05
C ILE A 360 -29.79 9.71 -10.91
N PRO A 361 -29.87 9.52 -12.25
CA PRO A 361 -30.84 10.25 -13.08
C PRO A 361 -32.28 9.72 -13.03
N PHE A 362 -32.57 8.63 -12.30
CA PHE A 362 -33.88 7.97 -12.29
C PHE A 362 -34.54 7.94 -10.91
N SER A 363 -35.83 8.31 -10.85
CA SER A 363 -36.65 8.11 -9.64
C SER A 363 -37.17 6.66 -9.50
N CYS A 364 -37.29 5.94 -10.61
CA CYS A 364 -37.77 4.56 -10.66
C CYS A 364 -37.16 3.84 -11.88
N VAL A 365 -36.71 2.60 -11.70
CA VAL A 365 -36.10 1.76 -12.75
C VAL A 365 -36.60 0.32 -12.63
N THR A 366 -36.85 -0.38 -13.74
CA THR A 366 -37.17 -1.82 -13.72
C THR A 366 -35.91 -2.67 -13.52
N LEU A 367 -36.02 -3.76 -12.75
CA LEU A 367 -34.92 -4.70 -12.55
C LEU A 367 -34.43 -5.30 -13.88
N ASP A 368 -35.32 -5.49 -14.86
CA ASP A 368 -34.96 -6.04 -16.18
C ASP A 368 -34.16 -5.04 -17.04
N ALA A 369 -34.41 -3.73 -16.90
CA ALA A 369 -33.59 -2.71 -17.55
C ALA A 369 -32.17 -2.65 -16.94
N MET A 370 -32.04 -2.77 -15.62
CA MET A 370 -30.74 -2.88 -14.96
C MET A 370 -30.02 -4.18 -15.34
N SER A 371 -30.74 -5.31 -15.34
CA SER A 371 -30.24 -6.61 -15.78
C SER A 371 -29.66 -6.55 -17.19
N THR A 372 -30.37 -5.90 -18.12
CA THR A 372 -29.91 -5.67 -19.50
C THR A 372 -28.71 -4.72 -19.57
N ALA A 373 -28.72 -3.61 -18.83
CA ALA A 373 -27.66 -2.60 -18.85
C ALA A 373 -26.31 -3.10 -18.27
N PHE A 374 -26.36 -4.05 -17.34
CA PHE A 374 -25.19 -4.63 -16.66
C PHE A 374 -24.85 -6.06 -17.11
N GLY A 375 -25.66 -6.68 -17.96
CA GLY A 375 -25.42 -8.04 -18.50
C GLY A 375 -25.50 -9.17 -17.47
N VAL A 376 -26.33 -9.01 -16.43
CA VAL A 376 -26.39 -9.93 -15.27
C VAL A 376 -27.84 -10.37 -15.02
N PRO A 377 -28.13 -11.66 -14.73
CA PRO A 377 -29.50 -12.14 -14.49
C PRO A 377 -30.24 -11.35 -13.40
N SER A 378 -31.55 -11.16 -13.57
CA SER A 378 -32.34 -10.31 -12.67
C SER A 378 -32.31 -10.74 -11.20
N GLU A 379 -32.23 -12.04 -10.90
CA GLU A 379 -32.05 -12.56 -9.54
C GLU A 379 -30.70 -12.17 -8.91
N GLN A 380 -29.61 -12.14 -9.70
CA GLN A 380 -28.29 -11.79 -9.22
C GLN A 380 -28.16 -10.27 -9.05
N MET A 381 -28.78 -9.50 -9.96
CA MET A 381 -28.93 -8.05 -9.83
C MET A 381 -29.72 -7.68 -8.55
N GLU A 382 -30.83 -8.35 -8.27
CA GLU A 382 -31.62 -8.13 -7.04
C GLU A 382 -30.78 -8.39 -5.77
N LYS A 383 -30.09 -9.54 -5.70
CA LYS A 383 -29.19 -9.88 -4.58
C LYS A 383 -28.06 -8.87 -4.40
N GLU A 384 -27.52 -8.32 -5.49
CA GLU A 384 -26.47 -7.30 -5.44
C GLU A 384 -27.02 -5.95 -4.96
N LEU A 385 -28.18 -5.52 -5.46
CA LEU A 385 -28.84 -4.29 -5.04
C LEU A 385 -29.23 -4.31 -3.55
N VAL A 386 -29.70 -5.45 -3.03
CA VAL A 386 -29.96 -5.63 -1.59
C VAL A 386 -28.69 -5.35 -0.79
N ARG A 387 -27.54 -5.96 -1.14
CA ARG A 387 -26.26 -5.70 -0.46
C ARG A 387 -25.82 -4.23 -0.53
N LEU A 388 -26.08 -3.55 -1.65
CA LEU A 388 -25.75 -2.13 -1.82
C LEU A 388 -26.65 -1.20 -0.99
N ILE A 389 -27.92 -1.59 -0.77
CA ILE A 389 -28.85 -0.87 0.10
C ILE A 389 -28.52 -1.12 1.58
N GLU A 390 -28.25 -2.38 1.97
CA GLU A 390 -27.85 -2.78 3.32
C GLU A 390 -26.54 -2.11 3.76
N SER A 391 -25.55 -2.04 2.86
CA SER A 391 -24.28 -1.32 3.11
C SER A 391 -24.40 0.21 3.02
N GLY A 392 -25.60 0.75 2.77
CA GLY A 392 -25.87 2.18 2.70
C GLY A 392 -25.28 2.90 1.49
N LYS A 393 -24.63 2.18 0.56
CA LYS A 393 -24.01 2.75 -0.66
C LYS A 393 -25.06 3.19 -1.71
N LEU A 394 -26.25 2.59 -1.68
CA LEU A 394 -27.37 2.91 -2.58
C LEU A 394 -28.63 3.30 -1.78
N HIS A 395 -29.17 4.49 -2.02
CA HIS A 395 -30.38 4.99 -1.34
C HIS A 395 -31.65 4.68 -2.17
N ALA A 396 -32.01 3.41 -2.22
CA ALA A 396 -33.16 2.91 -2.98
C ALA A 396 -34.06 1.98 -2.14
N ARG A 397 -35.24 1.67 -2.68
CA ARG A 397 -36.15 0.62 -2.21
C ARG A 397 -36.50 -0.30 -3.38
N ILE A 398 -36.50 -1.60 -3.13
CA ILE A 398 -36.88 -2.62 -4.11
C ILE A 398 -38.34 -3.02 -3.85
N ASP A 399 -39.16 -2.94 -4.88
CA ASP A 399 -40.50 -3.52 -4.94
C ASP A 399 -40.40 -4.85 -5.68
N THR A 400 -40.39 -5.95 -4.94
CA THR A 400 -40.30 -7.31 -5.48
C THR A 400 -41.57 -7.73 -6.23
N GLN A 401 -42.74 -7.13 -5.96
CA GLN A 401 -43.98 -7.48 -6.67
C GLN A 401 -44.00 -6.91 -8.08
N ASN A 402 -43.66 -5.62 -8.22
CA ASN A 402 -43.63 -4.93 -9.51
C ASN A 402 -42.27 -5.00 -10.21
N ARG A 403 -41.25 -5.59 -9.56
CA ARG A 403 -39.85 -5.67 -10.01
C ARG A 403 -39.23 -4.30 -10.31
N LEU A 404 -39.54 -3.32 -9.46
CA LEU A 404 -39.12 -1.92 -9.57
C LEU A 404 -38.12 -1.55 -8.48
N VAL A 405 -37.16 -0.69 -8.82
CA VAL A 405 -36.21 -0.07 -7.89
C VAL A 405 -36.54 1.42 -7.85
N THR A 406 -37.03 1.90 -6.71
CA THR A 406 -37.46 3.29 -6.50
C THR A 406 -36.42 4.04 -5.67
N SER A 407 -36.13 5.29 -6.02
CA SER A 407 -35.20 6.10 -5.24
C SER A 407 -35.86 6.52 -3.93
N LYS A 408 -35.10 6.50 -2.83
CA LYS A 408 -35.60 6.97 -1.55
C LYS A 408 -35.55 8.49 -1.55
N GLU A 409 -36.69 9.14 -1.79
CA GLU A 409 -36.81 10.59 -1.67
C GLU A 409 -36.57 11.03 -0.22
N THR A 410 -35.39 11.57 0.06
CA THR A 410 -35.04 12.10 1.37
C THR A 410 -35.66 13.49 1.53
N GLN A 411 -36.78 13.57 2.24
CA GLN A 411 -37.39 14.85 2.61
C GLN A 411 -36.50 15.60 3.61
N LEU A 412 -35.58 16.41 3.10
CA LEU A 412 -34.58 17.19 3.86
C LEU A 412 -35.20 17.91 5.08
N ARG A 413 -36.41 18.47 4.92
CA ARG A 413 -37.14 19.14 6.00
C ARG A 413 -37.45 18.23 7.19
N VAL A 414 -37.90 16.99 6.93
CA VAL A 414 -38.23 16.01 7.97
C VAL A 414 -36.97 15.50 8.65
N GLU A 415 -35.89 15.31 7.90
CA GLU A 415 -34.59 14.91 8.44
C GLU A 415 -33.99 15.99 9.35
N VAL A 416 -33.99 17.27 8.91
CA VAL A 416 -33.54 18.40 9.73
C VAL A 416 -34.38 18.51 11.01
N HIS A 417 -35.71 18.47 10.92
CA HIS A 417 -36.57 18.53 12.12
C HIS A 417 -36.30 17.39 13.10
N ARG A 418 -36.17 16.15 12.60
CA ARG A 418 -35.85 14.98 13.43
C ARG A 418 -34.46 15.07 14.06
N GLY A 419 -33.46 15.54 13.30
CA GLY A 419 -32.11 15.76 13.81
C GLY A 419 -32.07 16.83 14.90
N THR A 420 -32.74 17.97 14.69
CA THR A 420 -32.84 19.05 15.68
C THR A 420 -33.51 18.57 16.98
N LEU A 421 -34.59 17.78 16.88
CA LEU A 421 -35.26 17.20 18.06
C LEU A 421 -34.32 16.27 18.83
N ALA A 422 -33.64 15.34 18.15
CA ALA A 422 -32.70 14.41 18.80
C ALA A 422 -31.52 15.16 19.48
N MET A 423 -31.02 16.24 18.86
CA MET A 423 -29.99 17.09 19.50
C MET A 423 -30.53 17.85 20.72
N ALA A 424 -31.79 18.30 20.69
CA ALA A 424 -32.42 18.97 21.83
C ALA A 424 -32.64 18.01 23.03
N GLU A 425 -33.12 16.79 22.76
CA GLU A 425 -33.28 15.73 23.77
C GLU A 425 -31.93 15.36 24.42
N GLU A 426 -30.88 15.17 23.61
CA GLU A 426 -29.55 14.86 24.11
C GLU A 426 -28.94 16.02 24.91
N TYR A 427 -29.14 17.27 24.46
CA TYR A 427 -28.71 18.45 25.20
C TYR A 427 -29.43 18.58 26.54
N GLU A 428 -30.75 18.34 26.59
CA GLU A 428 -31.51 18.34 27.83
C GLU A 428 -31.05 17.22 28.77
N ARG A 429 -30.85 16.00 28.25
CA ARG A 429 -30.33 14.86 29.02
C ARG A 429 -28.98 15.17 29.64
N ALA A 430 -28.06 15.74 28.86
CA ALA A 430 -26.73 16.14 29.32
C ALA A 430 -26.79 17.28 30.37
N ALA A 431 -27.68 18.25 30.19
CA ALA A 431 -27.90 19.33 31.16
C ALA A 431 -28.43 18.79 32.50
N ARG A 432 -29.45 17.91 32.46
CA ARG A 432 -30.03 17.26 33.65
C ARG A 432 -28.98 16.42 34.39
N LEU A 433 -28.15 15.66 33.67
CA LEU A 433 -27.04 14.88 34.25
C LEU A 433 -25.99 15.77 34.94
N ARG A 434 -25.62 16.90 34.32
CA ARG A 434 -24.69 17.88 34.94
C ARG A 434 -25.29 18.52 36.20
N MET A 435 -26.58 18.90 36.18
CA MET A 435 -27.27 19.43 37.37
C MET A 435 -27.32 18.39 38.50
N LEU A 436 -27.58 17.12 38.18
CA LEU A 436 -27.52 16.02 39.14
C LEU A 436 -26.11 15.88 39.74
N GLN A 437 -25.06 15.90 38.91
CA GLN A 437 -23.67 15.82 39.36
C GLN A 437 -23.29 16.97 40.32
N ILE A 438 -23.71 18.21 40.00
CA ILE A 438 -23.52 19.38 40.87
C ILE A 438 -24.22 19.17 42.23
N ASN A 439 -25.45 18.64 42.22
CA ASN A 439 -26.20 18.36 43.45
C ASN A 439 -25.55 17.24 44.29
N VAL A 440 -25.10 16.15 43.66
CA VAL A 440 -24.40 15.03 44.31
C VAL A 440 -23.12 15.52 45.01
N VAL A 441 -22.31 16.33 44.34
CA VAL A 441 -21.10 16.95 44.91
C VAL A 441 -21.47 17.90 46.06
N ARG A 442 -22.50 18.74 45.89
CA ARG A 442 -22.97 19.66 46.95
C ARG A 442 -23.49 18.92 48.19
N SER A 443 -24.09 17.75 48.03
CA SER A 443 -24.53 16.88 49.12
C SER A 443 -23.39 16.05 49.76
N GLY A 444 -22.14 16.21 49.30
CA GLY A 444 -20.99 15.47 49.81
C GLY A 444 -20.97 13.98 49.42
N LEU A 445 -21.83 13.56 48.49
CA LEU A 445 -21.95 12.18 48.00
C LEU A 445 -20.91 11.86 46.90
N GLU A 446 -19.71 12.43 47.03
CA GLU A 446 -18.61 12.25 46.09
C GLU A 446 -17.77 11.02 46.47
N ILE A 447 -17.61 10.10 45.51
CA ILE A 447 -16.68 8.97 45.64
C ILE A 447 -15.26 9.51 45.54
N LYS A 448 -14.66 9.84 46.68
CA LYS A 448 -13.27 10.28 46.75
C LYS A 448 -12.37 9.11 46.32
N PRO A 449 -11.38 9.34 45.43
CA PRO A 449 -10.42 8.30 45.08
C PRO A 449 -9.68 7.83 46.34
N PRO A 450 -9.35 6.53 46.45
CA PRO A 450 -8.71 5.98 47.64
C PRO A 450 -7.39 6.71 47.90
N LYS A 451 -7.26 7.32 49.09
CA LYS A 451 -6.03 7.99 49.52
C LYS A 451 -4.95 6.93 49.82
N GLY A 452 -4.22 6.50 48.80
CA GLY A 452 -3.29 5.38 49.00
C GLY A 452 -2.36 4.96 47.86
N GLN A 453 -1.95 5.84 46.93
CA GLN A 453 -0.61 5.82 46.30
C GLN A 453 -0.47 6.89 45.20
N LEU A 454 0.47 7.81 45.39
CA LEU A 454 1.40 8.40 44.40
C LEU A 454 1.97 9.71 44.95
N SER A 455 2.92 9.59 45.88
CA SER A 455 3.85 10.66 46.20
C SER A 455 4.92 10.73 45.10
N GLY A 456 4.71 11.60 44.11
CA GLY A 456 5.67 11.88 43.04
C GLY A 456 5.53 13.34 42.61
N GLN A 457 6.54 14.17 42.92
CA GLN A 457 6.50 15.61 42.67
C GLN A 457 6.56 15.95 41.18
N GLY A 458 5.70 16.87 40.74
CA GLY A 458 5.78 17.58 39.46
C GLY A 458 5.09 18.94 39.63
N PRO A 459 5.68 20.06 39.13
CA PRO A 459 5.26 21.40 39.55
C PRO A 459 3.94 21.87 38.94
N MET A 460 3.25 22.73 39.69
CA MET A 460 1.97 23.35 39.34
C MET A 460 2.06 24.17 38.04
N GLY A 461 1.24 23.81 37.05
CA GLY A 461 0.89 24.65 35.89
C GLY A 461 -0.61 25.01 35.92
N PRO A 462 -1.02 26.28 35.72
CA PRO A 462 -2.40 26.68 35.97
C PRO A 462 -3.37 26.36 34.81
N GLY A 463 -4.44 25.63 35.14
CA GLY A 463 -5.79 25.79 34.60
C GLY A 463 -5.99 25.86 33.07
N LEU A 464 -6.08 24.70 32.42
CA LEU A 464 -6.68 24.56 31.08
C LEU A 464 -7.65 23.37 31.04
N GLY A 465 -8.94 23.65 31.28
CA GLY A 465 -10.02 22.65 31.27
C GLY A 465 -11.31 23.14 30.60
N GLY A 466 -11.24 24.17 29.75
CA GLY A 466 -12.43 24.87 29.24
C GLY A 466 -12.35 25.35 27.79
N ARG A 467 -11.47 24.78 26.94
CA ARG A 467 -11.23 25.31 25.58
C ARG A 467 -11.53 24.38 24.40
N GLU A 468 -11.72 23.08 24.59
CA GLU A 468 -11.91 22.16 23.45
C GLU A 468 -13.37 22.05 22.95
N LEU A 469 -14.38 22.31 23.78
CA LEU A 469 -15.78 22.26 23.34
C LEU A 469 -16.25 23.50 22.55
N ARG A 470 -15.49 24.60 22.52
CA ARG A 470 -15.88 25.79 21.73
C ARG A 470 -15.59 25.64 20.23
N SER A 471 -14.69 24.73 19.86
CA SER A 471 -14.33 24.48 18.45
C SER A 471 -15.38 23.69 17.66
N MET A 472 -16.38 23.10 18.33
CA MET A 472 -17.46 22.34 17.68
C MET A 472 -18.73 23.17 17.41
N MET A 473 -18.81 24.43 17.87
CA MET A 473 -20.01 25.27 17.72
C MET A 473 -19.92 26.36 16.64
N PHE A 474 -18.73 26.65 16.11
CA PHE A 474 -18.56 27.64 15.04
C PHE A 474 -17.61 27.08 13.97
N GLY A 475 -18.19 26.39 12.99
CA GLY A 475 -17.52 26.21 11.71
C GLY A 475 -17.42 27.56 10.99
N ASN A 476 -16.22 27.91 10.53
CA ASN A 476 -16.04 29.10 9.70
C ASN A 476 -16.76 28.90 8.37
N GLY A 477 -17.89 29.60 8.19
CA GLY A 477 -18.46 29.88 6.89
C GLY A 477 -18.03 31.27 6.44
N ALA A 478 -17.07 31.31 5.52
CA ALA A 478 -16.74 32.44 4.64
C ALA A 478 -16.05 31.87 3.39
#